data_AF-A0A352N3V4-F1
#
_entry.id   AF-A0A352N3V4-F1
#
_cell.length_a   1.000
_cell.length_b   1.000
_cell.length_c   1.000
_cell.angle_alpha   90.00
_cell.angle_beta   90.00
_cell.angle_gamma   90.00
#
_symmetry.space_group_name_H-M   'P 1'
#
loop_
_entity.id
_entity.type
_entity.pdbx_description
1 polymer ?
#
loop_
_entity_poly.entity_id
_entity_poly.type
_entity_poly.pdbx_seq_one_letter_code
_entity_poly.pdbx_strand_id
1 'polypeptide(L)'
;MSEKEDNKGQKKDKYLAIRCWIYICIVIFIFSTPLYIHTGHREPELRARANCKKNLQQIGQALNMYAQDYKLYPPYQGALGFKTLYSQGYLKDLKLLVCPSTANSIKSVEDITDQNCSYIIREGLDEKALKNTELAIVWDKPDNHIKFGNILFADGQVQRFAGTKWLEENKK
;
A
#
# COMPACT_ATOMS: atom_id res chain seq x y z
N MET A 1 44.25 44.43 36.21
CA MET A 1 43.43 44.40 34.98
C MET A 1 43.38 43.00 34.35
N SER A 2 44.43 42.18 34.49
CA SER A 2 44.54 40.79 34.01
C SER A 2 43.50 39.78 34.55
N GLU A 3 43.03 39.91 35.79
CA GLU A 3 42.21 38.86 36.45
C GLU A 3 40.74 38.85 36.00
N LYS A 4 40.22 40.00 35.53
CA LYS A 4 38.84 40.13 35.05
C LYS A 4 38.65 39.56 33.63
N GLU A 5 39.70 39.56 32.82
CA GLU A 5 39.66 39.03 31.46
C GLU A 5 39.70 37.50 31.45
N ASP A 6 40.50 36.89 32.33
CA ASP A 6 40.63 35.44 32.48
C ASP A 6 39.29 34.78 32.94
N ASN A 7 38.63 35.37 33.94
CA ASN A 7 37.32 34.89 34.42
C ASN A 7 36.21 34.98 33.34
N LYS A 8 36.30 35.98 32.44
CA LYS A 8 35.33 36.16 31.34
C LYS A 8 35.58 35.16 30.21
N GLY A 9 36.83 34.80 29.93
CA GLY A 9 37.20 33.72 29.01
C GLY A 9 36.74 32.35 29.52
N GLN A 10 37.07 32.02 30.76
CA GLN A 10 36.71 30.76 31.40
C GLN A 10 35.19 30.52 31.47
N LYS A 11 34.40 31.58 31.64
CA LYS A 11 32.93 31.49 31.58
C LYS A 11 32.42 31.22 30.16
N LYS A 12 32.97 31.89 29.15
CA LYS A 12 32.56 31.68 27.74
C LYS A 12 32.85 30.26 27.25
N ASP A 13 33.99 29.69 27.64
CA ASP A 13 34.37 28.31 27.28
C ASP A 13 33.42 27.28 27.91
N LYS A 14 33.00 27.52 29.16
CA LYS A 14 31.98 26.71 29.84
C LYS A 14 30.63 26.78 29.11
N TYR A 15 30.17 27.96 28.69
CA TYR A 15 28.91 28.09 27.94
C TYR A 15 28.99 27.45 26.55
N LEU A 16 30.15 27.52 25.88
CA LEU A 16 30.37 26.86 24.59
C LEU A 16 30.34 25.33 24.74
N ALA A 17 31.01 24.79 25.75
CA ALA A 17 31.02 23.36 26.05
C ALA A 17 29.62 22.84 26.40
N ILE A 18 28.87 23.57 27.22
CA ILE A 18 27.47 23.23 27.58
C ILE A 18 26.58 23.20 26.32
N ARG A 19 26.71 24.19 25.43
CA ARG A 19 25.94 24.23 24.18
C ARG A 19 26.27 23.01 23.31
N CYS A 20 27.55 22.69 23.11
CA CYS A 20 27.95 21.51 22.34
C CYS A 20 27.42 20.20 22.96
N TRP A 21 27.46 20.07 24.28
CA TRP A 21 26.92 18.91 24.99
C TRP A 21 25.43 18.73 24.78
N ILE A 22 24.65 19.81 24.88
CA ILE A 22 23.20 19.78 24.63
C ILE A 22 22.90 19.32 23.19
N TYR A 23 23.62 19.86 22.20
CA TYR A 23 23.46 19.44 20.80
C TYR A 23 23.78 17.96 20.60
N ILE A 24 24.87 17.46 21.20
CA ILE A 24 25.26 16.05 21.11
C ILE A 24 24.20 15.14 21.74
N CYS A 25 23.66 15.50 22.91
CA CYS A 25 22.59 14.75 23.56
C CYS A 25 21.30 14.69 22.72
N ILE A 26 20.91 15.80 22.08
CA ILE A 26 19.74 15.86 21.20
C ILE A 26 19.93 14.97 19.97
N VAL A 27 21.12 15.02 19.35
CA VAL A 27 21.45 14.16 18.21
C VAL A 27 21.40 12.69 18.64
N ILE A 28 22.04 12.32 19.76
CA ILE A 28 21.98 10.93 20.27
C ILE A 28 20.54 10.49 20.51
N PHE A 29 19.68 11.34 21.11
CA PHE A 29 18.28 10.99 21.34
C PHE A 29 17.53 10.72 20.03
N ILE A 30 17.64 11.62 19.05
CA ILE A 30 16.99 11.48 17.72
C ILE A 30 17.48 10.23 16.98
N PHE A 31 18.78 9.93 17.05
CA PHE A 31 19.39 8.79 16.37
C PHE A 31 19.31 7.47 17.15
N SER A 32 18.99 7.51 18.45
CA SER A 32 18.82 6.33 19.30
C SER A 32 17.42 5.72 19.22
N THR A 33 16.45 6.47 18.70
CA THR A 33 15.08 5.97 18.49
C THR A 33 14.80 5.45 17.07
N PRO A 34 15.59 4.52 16.50
CA PRO A 34 15.08 3.74 15.39
C PRO A 34 15.21 2.24 15.67
N LEU A 35 14.56 1.71 16.73
CA LEU A 35 14.28 0.27 16.76
C LEU A 35 13.25 -0.14 17.81
N TYR A 36 11.96 0.02 17.52
CA TYR A 36 10.97 -0.81 18.22
C TYR A 36 9.90 -1.32 17.24
N ILE A 37 10.05 -2.64 17.00
CA ILE A 37 9.01 -3.61 16.64
C ILE A 37 8.69 -3.70 15.13
N HIS A 38 9.49 -4.50 14.42
CA HIS A 38 9.03 -5.25 13.24
C HIS A 38 8.83 -6.71 13.64
N THR A 39 7.91 -6.97 14.56
CA THR A 39 7.38 -8.33 14.76
C THR A 39 6.21 -8.49 13.78
N GLY A 40 6.06 -9.68 13.20
CA GLY A 40 5.03 -10.03 12.22
C GLY A 40 3.60 -10.05 12.77
N HIS A 41 3.18 -8.96 13.42
CA HIS A 41 1.80 -8.76 13.83
C HIS A 41 0.95 -8.60 12.59
N ARG A 42 -0.06 -9.45 12.48
CA ARG A 42 -1.20 -9.19 11.58
C ARG A 42 -1.69 -7.78 11.85
N GLU A 43 -1.85 -6.99 10.80
CA GLU A 43 -2.35 -5.64 10.96
C GLU A 43 -3.74 -5.67 11.59
N PRO A 44 -4.08 -4.71 12.47
CA PRO A 44 -5.44 -4.60 12.95
C PRO A 44 -6.41 -4.53 11.75
N GLU A 45 -7.49 -5.30 11.81
CA GLU A 45 -8.46 -5.45 10.72
C GLU A 45 -8.91 -4.11 10.12
N LEU A 46 -9.10 -3.07 10.95
CA LEU A 46 -9.44 -1.73 10.47
C LEU A 46 -8.35 -1.12 9.56
N ARG A 47 -7.07 -1.29 9.91
CA ARG A 47 -5.94 -0.81 9.11
C ARG A 47 -5.78 -1.65 7.85
N ALA A 48 -5.92 -2.97 7.96
CA ALA A 48 -5.85 -3.87 6.82
C ALA A 48 -6.92 -3.50 5.78
N ARG A 49 -8.17 -3.27 6.18
CA ARG A 49 -9.24 -2.79 5.27
C ARG A 49 -8.91 -1.45 4.61
N ALA A 50 -8.26 -0.54 5.34
CA ALA A 50 -7.80 0.72 4.79
C ALA A 50 -6.68 0.52 3.75
N ASN A 51 -5.76 -0.40 4.02
CA ASN A 51 -4.68 -0.76 3.11
C ASN A 51 -5.18 -1.50 1.87
N CYS A 52 -6.14 -2.43 2.00
CA CYS A 52 -6.77 -3.09 0.85
C CYS A 52 -7.44 -2.10 -0.09
N LYS A 53 -8.12 -1.08 0.45
CA LYS A 53 -8.65 0.02 -0.37
C LYS A 53 -7.54 0.74 -1.15
N LYS A 54 -6.43 1.08 -0.48
CA LYS A 54 -5.29 1.76 -1.11
C LYS A 54 -4.59 0.88 -2.16
N ASN A 55 -4.50 -0.42 -1.91
CA ASN A 55 -3.96 -1.39 -2.86
C ASN A 55 -4.81 -1.41 -4.13
N LEU A 56 -6.14 -1.54 -4.00
CA LEU A 56 -7.05 -1.47 -5.15
C LEU A 56 -6.99 -0.13 -5.89
N GLN A 57 -6.80 0.99 -5.20
CA GLN A 57 -6.62 2.29 -5.85
C GLN A 57 -5.35 2.32 -6.72
N GLN A 58 -4.23 1.77 -6.23
CA GLN A 58 -2.98 1.70 -6.99
C GLN A 58 -3.07 0.68 -8.15
N ILE A 59 -3.73 -0.46 -7.93
CA ILE A 59 -4.06 -1.41 -9.00
C ILE A 59 -4.93 -0.74 -10.07
N GLY A 60 -5.92 0.06 -9.66
CA GLY A 60 -6.79 0.81 -10.57
C GLY A 60 -6.02 1.82 -11.42
N GLN A 61 -5.00 2.48 -10.86
CA GLN A 61 -4.11 3.34 -11.65
C GLN A 61 -3.34 2.55 -12.72
N ALA A 62 -2.79 1.38 -12.36
CA ALA A 62 -2.11 0.51 -13.32
C ALA A 62 -3.06 0.01 -14.42
N LEU A 63 -4.30 -0.33 -14.06
CA LEU A 63 -5.34 -0.73 -15.01
C LEU A 63 -5.75 0.40 -15.94
N ASN A 64 -5.87 1.62 -15.43
CA ASN A 64 -6.19 2.79 -16.25
C ASN A 64 -5.08 3.08 -17.26
N MET A 65 -3.80 2.97 -16.86
CA MET A 65 -2.68 3.10 -17.79
C MET A 65 -2.74 2.02 -18.89
N TYR A 66 -2.95 0.76 -18.50
CA TYR A 66 -3.10 -0.35 -19.45
C TYR A 66 -4.28 -0.10 -20.41
N ALA A 67 -5.44 0.29 -19.89
CA ALA A 67 -6.64 0.55 -20.68
C ALA A 67 -6.48 1.75 -21.63
N GLN A 68 -5.68 2.76 -21.25
CA GLN A 68 -5.37 3.89 -22.13
C GLN A 68 -4.56 3.44 -23.36
N ASP A 69 -3.63 2.52 -23.18
CA ASP A 69 -2.75 2.03 -24.24
C ASP A 69 -3.45 0.99 -25.14
N TYR A 70 -4.20 0.05 -24.54
CA TYR A 70 -4.79 -1.09 -25.26
C TYR A 70 -6.28 -0.95 -25.57
N LYS A 71 -6.97 0.06 -25.01
CA LYS A 71 -8.43 0.27 -25.13
C LYS A 71 -9.28 -0.91 -24.61
N LEU A 72 -8.69 -1.73 -23.74
CA LEU A 72 -9.33 -2.88 -23.10
C LEU A 72 -8.65 -3.14 -21.75
N TYR A 73 -9.31 -3.86 -20.84
CA TYR A 73 -8.65 -4.40 -19.65
C TYR A 73 -8.02 -5.76 -19.94
N PRO A 74 -7.07 -6.24 -19.10
CA PRO A 74 -6.41 -7.53 -19.31
C PRO A 74 -7.41 -8.67 -19.64
N PRO A 75 -7.10 -9.50 -20.65
CA PRO A 75 -8.05 -10.49 -21.16
C PRO A 75 -8.21 -11.72 -20.24
N TYR A 76 -7.43 -11.80 -19.15
CA TYR A 76 -7.39 -12.94 -18.26
C TYR A 76 -7.90 -12.59 -16.85
N GLN A 77 -8.64 -13.51 -16.24
CA GLN A 77 -9.14 -13.34 -14.88
C GLN A 77 -8.02 -13.56 -13.84
N GLY A 78 -8.20 -12.95 -12.66
CA GLY A 78 -7.40 -13.28 -11.48
C GLY A 78 -5.91 -13.02 -11.63
N ALA A 79 -5.09 -13.95 -11.15
CA ALA A 79 -3.64 -13.80 -11.12
C ALA A 79 -3.01 -13.59 -12.50
N LEU A 80 -3.58 -14.19 -13.56
CA LEU A 80 -3.09 -14.02 -14.93
C LEU A 80 -3.26 -12.58 -15.43
N GLY A 81 -4.35 -11.91 -15.06
CA GLY A 81 -4.55 -10.50 -15.36
C GLY A 81 -3.51 -9.62 -14.65
N PHE A 82 -3.21 -9.89 -13.38
CA PHE A 82 -2.13 -9.19 -12.67
C PHE A 82 -0.74 -9.47 -13.24
N LYS A 83 -0.48 -10.70 -13.65
CA LYS A 83 0.77 -11.08 -14.34
C LYS A 83 0.93 -10.33 -15.66
N THR A 84 -0.16 -10.09 -16.37
CA THR A 84 -0.20 -9.25 -17.57
C THR A 84 0.20 -7.81 -17.23
N LEU A 85 -0.41 -7.20 -16.21
CA LEU A 85 -0.05 -5.84 -15.79
C LEU A 85 1.41 -5.72 -15.33
N TYR A 86 1.93 -6.74 -14.63
CA TYR A 86 3.31 -6.76 -14.17
C TYR A 86 4.30 -6.92 -15.33
N SER A 87 4.09 -7.90 -16.20
CA SER A 87 4.97 -8.16 -17.36
C SER A 87 5.02 -7.00 -18.35
N GLN A 88 3.93 -6.24 -18.46
CA GLN A 88 3.85 -5.04 -19.29
C GLN A 88 4.37 -3.77 -18.58
N GLY A 89 4.78 -3.86 -17.31
CA GLY A 89 5.41 -2.77 -16.56
C GLY A 89 4.46 -1.75 -15.92
N TYR A 90 3.14 -1.99 -15.95
CA TYR A 90 2.15 -1.12 -15.31
C TYR A 90 2.07 -1.35 -13.80
N LEU A 91 2.23 -2.60 -13.35
CA LEU A 91 2.23 -2.98 -11.94
C LEU A 91 3.65 -3.34 -11.50
N LYS A 92 4.23 -2.59 -10.55
CA LYS A 92 5.62 -2.79 -10.11
C LYS A 92 5.75 -3.42 -8.73
N ASP A 93 4.85 -3.06 -7.81
CA ASP A 93 4.89 -3.54 -6.44
C ASP A 93 3.96 -4.75 -6.26
N LEU A 94 4.57 -5.93 -6.06
CA LEU A 94 3.86 -7.19 -5.83
C LEU A 94 3.11 -7.21 -4.49
N LYS A 95 3.49 -6.37 -3.53
CA LYS A 95 2.79 -6.27 -2.24
C LYS A 95 1.36 -5.75 -2.41
N LEU A 96 1.09 -5.02 -3.49
CA LEU A 96 -0.25 -4.53 -3.81
C LEU A 96 -1.24 -5.68 -4.07
N LEU A 97 -0.75 -6.86 -4.42
CA LEU A 97 -1.58 -8.03 -4.72
C LEU A 97 -1.96 -8.84 -3.48
N VAL A 98 -1.49 -8.43 -2.30
CA VAL A 98 -1.65 -9.17 -1.04
C VAL A 98 -2.42 -8.33 -0.02
N CYS A 99 -3.43 -8.93 0.60
CA CYS A 99 -4.16 -8.36 1.72
C CYS A 99 -3.31 -8.50 3.00
N PRO A 100 -3.06 -7.40 3.76
CA PRO A 100 -2.27 -7.46 4.99
C PRO A 100 -2.86 -8.33 6.12
N SER A 101 -4.15 -8.67 6.05
CA SER A 101 -4.79 -9.61 7.00
C SER A 101 -4.45 -11.08 6.72
N THR A 102 -3.94 -11.40 5.52
CA THR A 102 -3.60 -12.76 5.11
C THR A 102 -2.13 -13.08 5.38
N ALA A 103 -1.79 -14.37 5.42
CA ALA A 103 -0.40 -14.82 5.54
C ALA A 103 0.31 -14.96 4.17
N ASN A 104 -0.37 -14.58 3.09
CA ASN A 104 0.15 -14.73 1.73
C ASN A 104 1.35 -13.79 1.51
N SER A 105 2.24 -14.18 0.60
CA SER A 105 3.34 -13.33 0.16
C SER A 105 3.70 -13.66 -1.28
N ILE A 106 3.98 -12.63 -2.07
CA ILE A 106 4.39 -12.74 -3.47
C ILE A 106 5.77 -12.09 -3.57
N LYS A 107 6.80 -12.88 -3.88
CA LYS A 107 8.19 -12.40 -3.94
C LYS A 107 8.67 -12.22 -5.36
N SER A 108 8.08 -12.97 -6.28
CA SER A 108 8.46 -13.03 -7.68
C SER A 108 7.22 -13.10 -8.59
N VAL A 109 7.43 -12.99 -9.90
CA VAL A 109 6.36 -13.06 -10.90
C VAL A 109 5.75 -14.45 -10.98
N GLU A 110 6.55 -15.46 -10.67
CA GLU A 110 6.17 -16.88 -10.61
C GLU A 110 5.21 -17.13 -9.44
N ASP A 111 5.31 -16.33 -8.37
CA ASP A 111 4.42 -16.41 -7.21
C ASP A 111 3.06 -15.75 -7.44
N ILE A 112 2.87 -15.03 -8.56
CA ILE A 112 1.58 -14.45 -8.95
C ILE A 112 0.65 -15.58 -9.40
N THR A 113 0.02 -16.20 -8.43
CA THR A 113 -0.95 -17.29 -8.59
C THR A 113 -2.26 -16.89 -7.95
N ASP A 114 -3.35 -17.55 -8.36
CA ASP A 114 -4.65 -17.29 -7.74
C ASP A 114 -4.60 -17.57 -6.25
N GLN A 115 -3.82 -18.55 -5.76
CA GLN A 115 -3.72 -18.82 -4.32
C GLN A 115 -3.09 -17.67 -3.53
N ASN A 116 -2.02 -17.07 -4.07
CA ASN A 116 -1.27 -16.03 -3.37
C ASN A 116 -1.90 -14.64 -3.51
N CYS A 117 -2.60 -14.36 -4.61
CA CYS A 117 -3.27 -13.08 -4.83
C CYS A 117 -4.49 -12.96 -3.91
N SER A 118 -4.65 -11.80 -3.28
CA SER A 118 -5.80 -11.47 -2.43
C SER A 118 -6.92 -10.76 -3.19
N TYR A 119 -6.72 -10.44 -4.46
CA TYR A 119 -7.69 -9.74 -5.29
C TYR A 119 -8.01 -10.56 -6.53
N ILE A 120 -9.15 -10.29 -7.16
CA ILE A 120 -9.55 -10.91 -8.42
C ILE A 120 -9.89 -9.80 -9.41
N ILE A 121 -9.23 -9.81 -10.56
CA ILE A 121 -9.55 -8.96 -11.71
C ILE A 121 -10.56 -9.67 -12.62
N ARG A 122 -11.51 -8.92 -13.17
CA ARG A 122 -12.46 -9.37 -14.19
C ARG A 122 -11.76 -9.46 -15.55
N GLU A 123 -12.04 -10.52 -16.28
CA GLU A 123 -11.53 -10.75 -17.63
C GLU A 123 -12.35 -10.07 -18.74
N GLY A 124 -11.72 -9.94 -19.90
CA GLY A 124 -12.43 -9.79 -21.19
C GLY A 124 -13.23 -8.50 -21.35
N LEU A 125 -12.85 -7.43 -20.67
CA LEU A 125 -13.56 -6.16 -20.74
C LEU A 125 -13.03 -5.28 -21.88
N ASP A 126 -13.93 -4.93 -22.80
CA ASP A 126 -13.66 -4.14 -23.99
C ASP A 126 -13.88 -2.62 -23.79
N GLU A 127 -13.84 -1.85 -24.88
CA GLU A 127 -14.10 -0.40 -24.85
C GLU A 127 -15.48 -0.02 -24.29
N LYS A 128 -16.49 -0.89 -24.41
CA LYS A 128 -17.82 -0.61 -23.87
C LYS A 128 -17.79 -0.72 -22.36
N ALA A 129 -17.09 -1.73 -21.84
CA ALA A 129 -16.86 -1.90 -20.42
C ALA A 129 -16.11 -0.71 -19.80
N LEU A 130 -15.17 -0.10 -20.52
CA LEU A 130 -14.48 1.12 -20.07
C LEU A 130 -15.40 2.32 -19.86
N LYS A 131 -16.54 2.38 -20.58
CA LYS A 131 -17.52 3.47 -20.45
C LYS A 131 -18.55 3.20 -19.36
N ASN A 132 -18.65 1.96 -18.86
CA ASN A 132 -19.59 1.60 -17.81
C ASN A 132 -18.97 1.86 -16.43
N THR A 133 -19.21 3.06 -15.88
CA THR A 133 -18.66 3.49 -14.59
C THR A 133 -19.08 2.61 -13.41
N GLU A 134 -20.20 1.90 -13.50
CA GLU A 134 -20.69 1.01 -12.44
C GLU A 134 -20.18 -0.44 -12.55
N LEU A 135 -19.35 -0.74 -13.54
CA LEU A 135 -18.83 -2.08 -13.76
C LEU A 135 -17.73 -2.42 -12.76
N ALA A 136 -17.90 -3.51 -12.01
CA ALA A 136 -16.90 -3.99 -11.07
C ALA A 136 -15.73 -4.68 -11.79
N ILE A 137 -14.53 -4.11 -11.73
CA ILE A 137 -13.35 -4.58 -12.48
C ILE A 137 -12.36 -5.37 -11.62
N VAL A 138 -12.23 -5.06 -10.33
CA VAL A 138 -11.39 -5.80 -9.38
C VAL A 138 -12.08 -5.84 -8.03
N TRP A 139 -11.99 -6.95 -7.29
CA TRP A 139 -12.55 -7.05 -5.94
C TRP A 139 -11.65 -7.84 -4.99
N ASP A 140 -11.82 -7.60 -3.70
CA ASP A 140 -11.21 -8.42 -2.65
C ASP A 140 -11.70 -9.87 -2.77
N LYS A 141 -10.85 -10.85 -2.46
CA LYS A 141 -11.38 -12.19 -2.27
C LYS A 141 -12.23 -12.29 -1.00
N PRO A 142 -13.33 -13.07 -1.02
CA PRO A 142 -14.20 -13.25 0.15
C PRO A 142 -13.52 -13.84 1.40
N ASP A 143 -12.43 -14.57 1.23
CA ASP A 143 -11.65 -15.18 2.32
C ASP A 143 -10.75 -14.17 3.05
N ASN A 144 -10.41 -13.03 2.45
CA ASN A 144 -9.64 -11.97 3.11
C ASN A 144 -10.40 -11.38 4.30
N HIS A 145 -11.69 -11.15 4.13
CA HIS A 145 -12.56 -10.43 5.06
C HIS A 145 -13.99 -11.01 5.00
N ILE A 146 -14.39 -11.77 6.02
CA ILE A 146 -15.63 -12.58 5.99
C ILE A 146 -16.92 -11.75 5.83
N LYS A 147 -16.95 -10.52 6.36
CA LYS A 147 -18.16 -9.66 6.39
C LYS A 147 -17.94 -8.30 5.74
N PHE A 148 -16.94 -8.21 4.89
CA PHE A 148 -16.49 -6.94 4.33
C PHE A 148 -15.73 -7.19 3.03
N GLY A 149 -15.80 -6.27 2.09
CA GLY A 149 -14.90 -6.28 0.94
C GLY A 149 -14.87 -4.95 0.24
N ASN A 150 -13.80 -4.74 -0.51
CA ASN A 150 -13.67 -3.62 -1.43
C ASN A 150 -13.90 -4.07 -2.87
N ILE A 151 -14.53 -3.21 -3.66
CA ILE A 151 -14.70 -3.38 -5.10
C ILE A 151 -14.17 -2.11 -5.78
N LEU A 152 -13.30 -2.30 -6.77
CA LEU A 152 -12.86 -1.29 -7.71
C LEU A 152 -13.78 -1.31 -8.94
N PHE A 153 -14.26 -0.13 -9.32
CA PHE A 153 -15.11 0.09 -10.48
C PHE A 153 -14.33 0.69 -11.65
N ALA A 154 -14.89 0.60 -12.86
CA ALA A 154 -14.23 1.06 -14.08
C ALA A 154 -13.98 2.58 -14.12
N ASP A 155 -14.68 3.37 -13.30
CA ASP A 155 -14.42 4.80 -13.11
C ASP A 155 -13.23 5.09 -12.18
N GLY A 156 -12.59 4.05 -11.65
CA GLY A 156 -11.46 4.14 -10.71
C GLY A 156 -11.88 4.29 -9.24
N GLN A 157 -13.19 4.33 -8.93
CA GLN A 157 -13.64 4.39 -7.55
C GLN A 157 -13.50 3.02 -6.87
N VAL A 158 -13.04 3.06 -5.62
CA VAL A 158 -13.05 1.89 -4.74
C VAL A 158 -14.11 2.08 -3.66
N GLN A 159 -15.16 1.28 -3.72
CA GLN A 159 -16.23 1.28 -2.73
C GLN A 159 -16.11 0.12 -1.76
N ARG A 160 -16.68 0.32 -0.58
CA ARG A 160 -16.63 -0.62 0.56
C ARG A 160 -18.02 -1.16 0.79
N PHE A 161 -18.11 -2.47 0.94
CA PHE A 161 -19.36 -3.16 1.21
C PHE A 161 -19.23 -3.99 2.48
N ALA A 162 -20.33 -4.07 3.22
CA ALA A 162 -20.43 -4.84 4.45
C ALA A 162 -21.44 -5.98 4.27
N GLY A 163 -21.33 -7.01 5.11
CA GLY A 163 -22.18 -8.19 5.04
C GLY A 163 -21.44 -9.40 4.46
N THR A 164 -22.02 -10.59 4.62
CA THR A 164 -21.42 -11.85 4.12
C THR A 164 -21.62 -12.06 2.62
N LYS A 165 -22.64 -11.41 2.04
CA LYS A 165 -22.98 -11.46 0.60
C LYS A 165 -22.52 -10.22 -0.16
N TRP A 166 -21.58 -9.46 0.43
CA TRP A 166 -21.12 -8.18 -0.07
C TRP A 166 -20.69 -8.24 -1.55
N LEU A 167 -20.10 -9.35 -2.00
CA LEU A 167 -19.66 -9.49 -3.38
C LEU A 167 -20.82 -9.81 -4.32
N GLU A 168 -21.68 -10.76 -3.96
CA GLU A 168 -22.82 -11.18 -4.78
C GLU A 168 -23.80 -10.05 -5.05
N GLU A 169 -24.04 -9.20 -4.05
CA GLU A 169 -25.02 -8.10 -4.12
C GLU A 169 -24.51 -6.88 -4.90
N ASN A 170 -23.18 -6.74 -5.05
CA ASN A 170 -22.58 -5.50 -5.56
C ASN A 170 -21.68 -5.70 -6.80
N LYS A 171 -21.34 -6.95 -7.14
CA LYS A 171 -20.62 -7.29 -8.38
C LYS A 171 -21.58 -7.25 -9.56
N LYS A 172 -21.76 -6.08 -10.16
CA LYS A 172 -22.38 -5.87 -11.47
C LYS A 172 -21.36 -6.12 -12.57
#